data_AF-A0AAN6TQA1-F1
#
_entry.id   AF-A0AAN6TQA1-F1
#
_cell.length_a   1.000
_cell.length_b   1.000
_cell.length_c   1.000
_cell.angle_alpha   90.00
_cell.angle_beta   90.00
_cell.angle_gamma   90.00
#
_symmetry.space_group_name_H-M   'P 1'
#
loop_
_entity.id
_entity.type
_entity.pdbx_description
1 polymer ?
#
loop_
_entity_poly.entity_id
_entity_poly.type
_entity_poly.pdbx_seq_one_letter_code
_entity_poly.pdbx_strand_id
1 'polypeptide(L)'
;MVQLAALGAALCAGLVSAGAYPPDVVDELAESSMPKLKDWLAKNPQPGCTYETAAKRTEWSDLSLDERKQYTNAVLCLQSKPALMSSQAPGAKSRFDDYVVVHIQQTPRNHGSYWNWDRYAKDPASSPLFDGSEGSMGGNGAKVAHQGIPIPGAPRPYDMIPPGDGGGCVTTGPFKNMTVNLGPIAPTLQQIPRNPRVDGLGSNPRCLRRDINKHAAAVTMANYTHSLIRSNSDVYWFQTVMEGQFPQGKWGVHAGGHYTVSGDPAGDFYVSPGDPVFWLHHAMIDRVWWIWQLQDLERRLAQVSMTRTMNNFPPSANGTLDDLSGLGVLAPDVKVRELMNTMGGLEGKFCYVYE
;
A
#
# COMPACT_ATOMS: atom_id res chain seq x y z
N MET A 1 -0.77 -6.66 67.50
CA MET A 1 -2.01 -6.57 66.72
C MET A 1 -1.74 -5.69 65.50
N VAL A 2 -1.78 -6.33 64.32
CA VAL A 2 -1.94 -5.80 62.95
C VAL A 2 -1.14 -4.55 62.54
N GLN A 3 -0.05 -4.76 61.80
CA GLN A 3 0.50 -3.81 60.83
C GLN A 3 -0.45 -3.73 59.62
N LEU A 4 -0.92 -2.53 59.25
CA LEU A 4 -1.45 -2.26 57.92
C LEU A 4 -0.36 -1.58 57.09
N ALA A 5 0.11 -2.27 56.07
CA ALA A 5 0.90 -1.72 54.98
C ALA A 5 -0.03 -1.00 53.99
N ALA A 6 0.31 0.24 53.62
CA ALA A 6 -0.27 0.91 52.46
C ALA A 6 0.82 1.01 51.39
N LEU A 7 0.70 0.14 50.38
CA LEU A 7 1.48 0.19 49.14
C LEU A 7 1.04 1.41 48.31
N GLY A 8 1.94 2.37 48.16
CA GLY A 8 1.90 3.37 47.08
C GLY A 8 2.88 2.98 45.98
N ALA A 9 2.52 2.00 45.15
CA ALA A 9 3.27 1.72 43.93
C ALA A 9 2.77 2.67 42.83
N ALA A 10 3.53 3.74 42.58
CA ALA A 10 3.37 4.53 41.38
C ALA A 10 3.64 3.64 40.17
N LEU A 11 2.60 3.37 39.37
CA LEU A 11 2.77 2.82 38.03
C LEU A 11 3.50 3.87 37.18
N CYS A 12 4.82 3.77 37.10
CA CYS A 12 5.53 4.20 35.91
C CYS A 12 5.07 3.26 34.78
N ALA A 13 4.02 3.65 34.06
CA ALA A 13 3.74 3.10 32.75
C ALA A 13 4.99 3.37 31.90
N GLY A 14 5.79 2.33 31.69
CA GLY A 14 6.92 2.39 30.78
C GLY A 14 6.41 2.80 29.42
N LEU A 15 6.82 3.97 28.95
CA LEU A 15 6.90 4.27 27.53
C LEU A 15 7.79 3.18 26.93
N VAL A 16 7.18 2.14 26.37
CA VAL A 16 7.87 1.26 25.44
C VAL A 16 8.21 2.16 24.27
N SER A 17 9.44 2.67 24.20
CA SER A 17 9.96 3.12 22.92
C SER A 17 9.83 1.91 22.00
N ALA A 18 9.11 2.04 20.89
CA ALA A 18 9.15 1.03 19.83
C ALA A 18 10.64 0.80 19.51
N GLY A 19 11.20 -0.29 20.01
CA GLY A 19 12.56 -0.67 19.69
C GLY A 19 12.63 -0.91 18.19
N ALA A 20 13.73 -0.51 17.56
CA ALA A 20 13.98 -0.80 16.15
C ALA A 20 13.70 -2.28 15.88
N TYR A 21 12.82 -2.58 14.93
CA TYR A 21 12.54 -3.95 14.54
C TYR A 21 13.86 -4.55 13.98
N PRO A 22 14.29 -5.74 14.44
CA PRO A 22 15.54 -6.33 13.93
C PRO A 22 15.48 -6.48 12.41
N PRO A 23 16.55 -6.10 11.68
CA PRO A 23 16.59 -6.27 10.23
C PRO A 23 16.24 -7.70 9.82
N ASP A 24 15.39 -7.84 8.80
CA ASP A 24 15.06 -9.13 8.21
C ASP A 24 15.84 -9.39 6.91
N VAL A 25 15.59 -10.54 6.28
CA VAL A 25 16.29 -10.96 5.04
C VAL A 25 16.07 -10.01 3.86
N VAL A 26 14.98 -9.25 3.84
CA VAL A 26 14.70 -8.23 2.82
C VAL A 26 15.51 -6.97 3.11
N ASP A 27 15.61 -6.58 4.39
CA ASP A 27 16.43 -5.45 4.83
C ASP A 27 17.92 -5.71 4.55
N GLU A 28 18.43 -6.90 4.90
CA GLU A 28 19.79 -7.34 4.58
C GLU A 28 20.07 -7.33 3.06
N LEU A 29 19.08 -7.74 2.25
CA LEU A 29 19.19 -7.70 0.79
C LEU A 29 19.22 -6.26 0.26
N ALA A 30 18.41 -5.37 0.83
CA ALA A 30 18.40 -3.96 0.44
C ALA A 30 19.76 -3.31 0.77
N GLU A 31 20.26 -3.49 1.99
CA GLU A 31 21.53 -2.95 2.45
C GLU A 31 22.70 -3.47 1.59
N SER A 32 22.78 -4.79 1.38
CA SER A 32 23.83 -5.40 0.55
C SER A 32 23.75 -5.01 -0.93
N SER A 33 22.64 -4.43 -1.38
CA SER A 33 22.48 -3.90 -2.74
C SER A 33 22.92 -2.45 -2.91
N MET A 34 23.18 -1.71 -1.81
CA MET A 34 23.57 -0.29 -1.87
C MET A 34 24.88 -0.04 -2.63
N PRO A 35 25.95 -0.87 -2.52
CA PRO A 35 27.14 -0.69 -3.34
C PRO A 35 26.85 -0.74 -4.84
N LYS A 36 25.91 -1.61 -5.28
CA LYS A 36 25.51 -1.70 -6.68
C LYS A 36 24.86 -0.42 -7.18
N LEU A 37 24.04 0.23 -6.35
CA LEU A 37 23.44 1.52 -6.67
C LEU A 37 24.51 2.60 -6.82
N LYS A 38 25.45 2.67 -5.87
CA LYS A 38 26.53 3.66 -5.90
C LYS A 38 27.43 3.48 -7.12
N ASP A 39 27.79 2.24 -7.45
CA ASP A 39 28.57 1.91 -8.65
C ASP A 39 27.82 2.28 -9.94
N TRP A 40 26.51 2.05 -9.98
CA TRP A 40 25.68 2.43 -11.12
C TRP A 40 25.59 3.95 -11.27
N LEU A 41 25.39 4.70 -10.18
CA LEU A 41 25.35 6.18 -10.19
C LEU A 41 26.68 6.79 -10.61
N ALA A 42 27.81 6.18 -10.23
CA ALA A 42 29.13 6.63 -10.67
C ALA A 42 29.32 6.50 -12.19
N LYS A 43 28.70 5.50 -12.82
CA LYS A 43 28.73 5.27 -14.28
C LYS A 43 27.63 6.05 -15.02
N ASN A 44 26.53 6.32 -14.34
CA ASN A 44 25.34 6.97 -14.89
C ASN A 44 24.98 8.20 -14.03
N PRO A 45 25.75 9.30 -14.08
CA PRO A 45 25.50 10.47 -13.24
C PRO A 45 24.11 11.06 -13.48
N GLN A 46 23.43 11.41 -12.39
CA GLN A 46 22.05 11.89 -12.40
C GLN A 46 22.05 13.36 -11.97
N PRO A 47 21.83 14.33 -12.89
CA PRO A 47 21.88 15.75 -12.55
C PRO A 47 20.92 16.10 -11.41
N GLY A 48 21.44 16.69 -10.34
CA GLY A 48 20.63 17.11 -9.19
C GLY A 48 20.19 15.99 -8.24
N CYS A 49 20.63 14.74 -8.46
CA CYS A 49 20.31 13.64 -7.58
C CYS A 49 21.52 12.75 -7.27
N THR A 50 21.97 12.75 -6.02
CA THR A 50 22.97 11.80 -5.50
C THR A 50 22.36 10.95 -4.41
N TYR A 51 23.05 9.87 -4.01
CA TYR A 51 22.62 9.03 -2.90
C TYR A 51 22.48 9.82 -1.58
N GLU A 52 23.33 10.82 -1.38
CA GLU A 52 23.38 11.67 -0.20
C GLU A 52 22.28 12.73 -0.20
N THR A 53 21.88 13.24 -1.37
CA THR A 53 20.81 14.25 -1.50
C THR A 53 19.43 13.64 -1.67
N ALA A 54 19.34 12.35 -2.03
CA ALA A 54 18.08 11.67 -2.23
C ALA A 54 17.27 11.60 -0.93
N ALA A 55 15.97 11.87 -1.04
CA ALA A 55 15.05 11.72 0.05
C ALA A 55 15.02 10.25 0.52
N LYS A 56 15.00 10.04 1.84
CA LYS A 56 14.96 8.71 2.45
C LYS A 56 13.52 8.39 2.81
N ARG A 57 12.94 7.38 2.18
CA ARG A 57 11.61 6.86 2.53
C ARG A 57 11.79 5.83 3.65
N THR A 58 11.39 6.22 4.85
CA THR A 58 11.61 5.48 6.09
C THR A 58 10.38 4.66 6.49
N GLU A 59 10.61 3.48 7.08
CA GLU A 59 9.53 2.62 7.59
C GLU A 59 8.69 3.33 8.67
N TRP A 60 7.37 3.09 8.65
CA TRP A 60 6.41 3.79 9.52
C TRP A 60 6.74 3.66 11.02
N SER A 61 7.17 2.49 11.48
CA SER A 61 7.51 2.26 12.89
C SER A 61 8.83 2.91 13.31
N ASP A 62 9.70 3.23 12.35
CA ASP A 62 10.96 3.92 12.60
C ASP A 62 10.78 5.45 12.61
N LEU A 63 9.66 5.96 12.08
CA LEU A 63 9.27 7.37 12.21
C LEU A 63 8.95 7.71 13.68
N SER A 64 9.32 8.91 14.09
CA SER A 64 8.86 9.50 15.34
C SER A 64 7.35 9.76 15.33
N LEU A 65 6.76 9.91 16.52
CA LEU A 65 5.34 10.23 16.66
C LEU A 65 4.96 11.52 15.91
N ASP A 66 5.80 12.55 15.97
CA ASP A 66 5.55 13.83 15.32
C ASP A 66 5.58 13.70 13.79
N GLU A 67 6.49 12.89 13.24
CA GLU A 67 6.54 12.62 11.80
C GLU A 67 5.28 11.87 11.33
N ARG A 68 4.84 10.85 12.08
CA ARG A 68 3.60 10.14 11.78
C ARG A 68 2.38 11.05 11.81
N LYS A 69 2.31 11.96 12.80
CA LYS A 69 1.25 12.97 12.90
C LYS A 69 1.30 13.97 11.76
N GLN A 70 2.48 14.40 11.33
CA GLN A 70 2.62 15.28 10.16
C GLN A 70 2.09 14.59 8.90
N TYR A 71 2.40 13.30 8.71
CA TYR A 71 1.86 12.52 7.61
C TYR A 71 0.33 12.42 7.65
N THR A 72 -0.27 12.02 8.78
CA THR A 72 -1.73 11.88 8.89
C THR A 72 -2.45 13.22 8.73
N ASN A 73 -1.88 14.30 9.26
CA ASN A 73 -2.39 15.66 9.05
C ASN A 73 -2.34 16.08 7.57
N ALA A 74 -1.31 15.68 6.82
CA ALA A 74 -1.24 15.96 5.38
C ALA A 74 -2.33 15.21 4.61
N VAL A 75 -2.64 13.96 4.98
CA VAL A 75 -3.76 13.21 4.39
C VAL A 75 -5.11 13.86 4.73
N LEU A 76 -5.32 14.25 5.99
CA LEU A 76 -6.54 14.97 6.40
C LEU A 76 -6.68 16.32 5.67
N CYS A 77 -5.58 17.01 5.39
CA CYS A 77 -5.57 18.22 4.57
C CYS A 77 -6.02 17.94 3.11
N LEU A 78 -5.63 16.82 2.51
CA LEU A 78 -6.16 16.42 1.20
C LEU A 78 -7.67 16.13 1.27
N GLN A 79 -8.15 15.58 2.38
CA GLN A 79 -9.58 15.32 2.60
C GLN A 79 -10.39 16.60 2.82
N SER A 80 -9.77 17.70 3.26
CA SER A 80 -10.45 18.98 3.48
C SER A 80 -10.50 19.89 2.25
N LYS A 81 -9.65 19.66 1.25
CA LYS A 81 -9.63 20.47 0.02
C LYS A 81 -10.71 19.99 -0.96
N PRO A 82 -11.40 20.88 -1.70
CA PRO A 82 -12.46 20.48 -2.63
C PRO A 82 -11.92 19.63 -3.78
N ALA A 83 -12.70 18.64 -4.21
CA ALA A 83 -12.40 17.80 -5.37
C ALA A 83 -12.34 18.60 -6.68
N LEU A 84 -11.49 18.18 -7.60
CA LEU A 84 -11.39 18.71 -8.96
C LEU A 84 -12.37 18.02 -9.93
N MET A 85 -12.76 16.77 -9.62
CA MET A 85 -13.51 15.90 -10.54
C MET A 85 -15.01 15.78 -10.20
N SER A 86 -15.56 16.63 -9.32
CA SER A 86 -16.96 16.52 -8.86
C SER A 86 -18.01 16.57 -9.98
N SER A 87 -17.71 17.19 -11.12
CA SER A 87 -18.62 17.27 -12.27
C SER A 87 -18.81 15.91 -12.97
N GLN A 88 -17.75 15.11 -13.07
CA GLN A 88 -17.75 13.79 -13.72
C GLN A 88 -17.89 12.63 -12.73
N ALA A 89 -17.51 12.84 -11.47
CA ALA A 89 -17.66 11.91 -10.37
C ALA A 89 -18.40 12.59 -9.21
N PRO A 90 -19.75 12.58 -9.18
CA PRO A 90 -20.53 13.27 -8.16
C PRO A 90 -20.23 12.85 -6.72
N GLY A 91 -19.66 11.65 -6.52
CA GLY A 91 -19.18 11.18 -5.23
C GLY A 91 -17.85 11.79 -4.77
N ALA A 92 -17.04 12.38 -5.66
CA ALA A 92 -15.81 13.05 -5.25
C ALA A 92 -16.12 14.36 -4.53
N LYS A 93 -15.77 14.44 -3.24
CA LYS A 93 -15.98 15.61 -2.38
C LYS A 93 -14.66 16.32 -2.04
N SER A 94 -13.56 15.58 -2.03
CA SER A 94 -12.26 16.06 -1.61
C SER A 94 -11.15 15.82 -2.62
N ARG A 95 -10.01 16.52 -2.46
CA ARG A 95 -8.80 16.25 -3.25
C ARG A 95 -8.28 14.83 -3.09
N PHE A 96 -8.52 14.21 -1.93
CA PHE A 96 -8.27 12.80 -1.67
C PHE A 96 -9.17 11.90 -2.55
N ASP A 97 -10.46 12.23 -2.68
CA ASP A 97 -11.39 11.48 -3.53
C ASP A 97 -10.98 11.50 -5.01
N ASP A 98 -10.34 12.58 -5.51
CA ASP A 98 -9.86 12.61 -6.90
C ASP A 98 -8.85 11.48 -7.19
N TYR A 99 -8.01 11.11 -6.21
CA TYR A 99 -7.10 9.97 -6.37
C TYR A 99 -7.86 8.64 -6.46
N VAL A 100 -8.94 8.49 -5.69
CA VAL A 100 -9.83 7.33 -5.75
C VAL A 100 -10.52 7.28 -7.11
N VAL A 101 -10.99 8.41 -7.65
CA VAL A 101 -11.60 8.48 -8.99
C VAL A 101 -10.60 8.07 -10.07
N VAL A 102 -9.38 8.62 -10.04
CA VAL A 102 -8.33 8.26 -11.00
C VAL A 102 -8.04 6.76 -10.92
N HIS A 103 -7.94 6.20 -9.72
CA HIS A 103 -7.74 4.76 -9.55
C HIS A 103 -8.90 3.94 -10.10
N ILE A 104 -10.17 4.29 -9.82
CA ILE A 104 -11.34 3.61 -10.42
C ILE A 104 -11.25 3.61 -11.95
N GLN A 105 -10.93 4.77 -12.54
CA GLN A 105 -10.86 4.96 -13.98
C GLN A 105 -9.67 4.25 -14.62
N GLN A 106 -8.57 4.08 -13.87
CA GLN A 106 -7.29 3.56 -14.34
C GLN A 106 -6.88 2.23 -13.70
N THR A 107 -7.76 1.57 -12.95
CA THR A 107 -7.52 0.24 -12.34
C THR A 107 -6.94 -0.78 -13.34
N PRO A 108 -7.19 -0.71 -14.65
CA PRO A 108 -6.47 -1.56 -15.61
C PRO A 108 -4.95 -1.30 -15.73
N ARG A 109 -4.36 -0.29 -15.06
CA ARG A 109 -3.03 0.25 -15.39
C ARG A 109 -2.10 0.67 -14.23
N ASN A 110 -2.53 0.98 -13.00
CA ASN A 110 -1.65 1.67 -12.01
C ASN A 110 -1.85 1.26 -10.52
N HIS A 111 -0.76 1.00 -9.77
CA HIS A 111 -0.71 0.61 -8.33
C HIS A 111 0.62 1.14 -7.64
N GLY A 112 0.62 2.00 -6.57
CA GLY A 112 1.85 2.67 -5.95
C GLY A 112 1.75 3.48 -4.57
N SER A 113 2.70 3.36 -3.55
CA SER A 113 2.99 4.09 -2.19
C SER A 113 2.98 3.37 -0.73
N TYR A 114 3.94 3.53 0.30
CA TYR A 114 4.78 2.60 1.24
C TYR A 114 4.52 2.23 2.78
N TRP A 115 4.59 0.92 3.19
CA TRP A 115 4.34 0.25 4.50
C TRP A 115 5.07 -1.11 4.49
N ASN A 116 6.07 -1.33 5.35
CA ASN A 116 6.75 -2.62 5.42
C ASN A 116 5.88 -3.70 6.11
N TRP A 117 5.14 -4.44 5.30
CA TRP A 117 4.31 -5.60 5.67
C TRP A 117 5.05 -6.63 6.53
N ASP A 118 6.30 -6.90 6.18
CA ASP A 118 7.06 -8.08 6.64
C ASP A 118 7.23 -8.07 8.17
N ARG A 119 7.40 -6.88 8.75
CA ARG A 119 7.67 -6.68 10.19
C ARG A 119 6.51 -7.11 11.09
N TYR A 120 5.28 -6.93 10.63
CA TYR A 120 4.07 -7.21 11.42
C TYR A 120 3.18 -8.27 10.80
N ALA A 121 3.59 -8.94 9.71
CA ALA A 121 2.79 -9.93 9.00
C ALA A 121 2.17 -11.03 9.89
N LYS A 122 2.85 -11.39 10.99
CA LYS A 122 2.36 -12.38 11.97
C LYS A 122 1.23 -11.86 12.87
N ASP A 123 1.25 -10.56 13.16
CA ASP A 123 0.25 -9.87 13.98
C ASP A 123 0.08 -8.42 13.51
N PRO A 124 -0.58 -8.21 12.36
CA PRO A 124 -0.68 -6.89 11.74
C PRO A 124 -1.46 -5.91 12.63
N ALA A 125 -2.41 -6.40 13.42
CA ALA A 125 -3.21 -5.56 14.32
C ALA A 125 -2.39 -4.93 15.45
N SER A 126 -1.24 -5.54 15.82
CA SER A 126 -0.31 -4.99 16.81
C SER A 126 0.62 -3.89 16.26
N SER A 127 0.63 -3.69 14.94
CA SER A 127 1.50 -2.70 14.31
C SER A 127 1.20 -1.28 14.82
N PRO A 128 2.21 -0.41 15.00
CA PRO A 128 2.00 1.03 15.24
C PRO A 128 1.19 1.72 14.14
N LEU A 129 1.01 1.06 13.00
CA LEU A 129 0.10 1.49 11.95
C LEU A 129 -1.38 1.38 12.35
N PHE A 130 -1.74 0.33 13.10
CA PHE A 130 -3.13 -0.01 13.43
C PHE A 130 -3.46 0.01 14.93
N ASP A 131 -2.55 0.50 15.77
CA ASP A 131 -2.73 0.56 17.23
C ASP A 131 -3.85 1.53 17.69
N GLY A 132 -4.37 2.37 16.78
CA GLY A 132 -5.44 3.33 17.06
C GLY A 132 -4.99 4.59 17.80
N SER A 133 -3.68 4.78 17.99
CA SER A 133 -3.08 5.98 18.57
C SER A 133 -3.21 7.21 17.65
N GLU A 134 -2.84 8.38 18.15
CA GLU A 134 -2.81 9.62 17.36
C GLU A 134 -1.76 9.59 16.23
N GLY A 135 -0.73 8.74 16.35
CA GLY A 135 0.30 8.53 15.34
C GLY A 135 0.04 7.34 14.42
N SER A 136 -1.13 6.71 14.51
CA SER A 136 -1.50 5.54 13.71
C SER A 136 -2.30 5.94 12.46
N MET A 137 -2.52 5.02 11.53
CA MET A 137 -3.45 5.18 10.40
C MET A 137 -4.90 4.80 10.75
N GLY A 138 -5.27 4.80 12.03
CA GLY A 138 -6.54 4.30 12.55
C GLY A 138 -6.47 2.84 12.99
N GLY A 139 -7.39 2.44 13.87
CA GLY A 139 -7.46 1.07 14.38
C GLY A 139 -8.11 0.07 13.42
N ASN A 140 -8.35 -1.14 13.92
CA ASN A 140 -9.25 -2.10 13.29
C ASN A 140 -10.70 -1.59 13.31
N GLY A 141 -11.54 -2.15 12.45
CA GLY A 141 -12.98 -1.95 12.50
C GLY A 141 -13.61 -2.64 13.70
N ALA A 142 -14.79 -2.15 14.13
CA ALA A 142 -15.62 -2.86 15.09
C ALA A 142 -15.89 -4.29 14.59
N LYS A 143 -15.86 -5.28 15.49
CA LYS A 143 -16.07 -6.69 15.12
C LYS A 143 -17.48 -6.91 14.59
N VAL A 144 -17.59 -7.46 13.38
CA VAL A 144 -18.85 -7.85 12.73
C VAL A 144 -18.70 -9.26 12.19
N ALA A 145 -19.74 -10.09 12.28
CA ALA A 145 -19.70 -11.44 11.71
C ALA A 145 -19.77 -11.38 10.18
N HIS A 146 -18.81 -12.03 9.50
CA HIS A 146 -18.81 -12.23 8.05
C HIS A 146 -18.09 -13.53 7.67
N GLN A 147 -18.21 -13.93 6.39
CA GLN A 147 -17.71 -15.22 5.89
C GLN A 147 -16.22 -15.22 5.51
N GLY A 148 -15.55 -14.08 5.62
CA GLY A 148 -14.21 -13.86 5.06
C GLY A 148 -14.22 -13.08 3.74
N ILE A 149 -13.12 -13.20 2.98
CA ILE A 149 -12.86 -12.47 1.75
C ILE A 149 -12.82 -13.46 0.58
N PRO A 150 -13.78 -13.41 -0.36
CA PRO A 150 -13.74 -14.28 -1.53
C PRO A 150 -12.61 -13.87 -2.47
N ILE A 151 -11.86 -14.83 -3.01
CA ILE A 151 -10.78 -14.63 -3.99
C ILE A 151 -11.17 -15.29 -5.31
N PRO A 152 -11.81 -14.55 -6.24
CA PRO A 152 -12.22 -15.09 -7.53
C PRO A 152 -11.03 -15.67 -8.31
N GLY A 153 -11.23 -16.86 -8.88
CA GLY A 153 -10.21 -17.53 -9.69
C GLY A 153 -9.20 -18.35 -8.90
N ALA A 154 -9.22 -18.33 -7.56
CA ALA A 154 -8.42 -19.23 -6.76
C ALA A 154 -9.13 -20.58 -6.50
N PRO A 155 -8.38 -21.69 -6.32
CA PRO A 155 -8.94 -22.98 -5.95
C PRO A 155 -9.14 -23.09 -4.43
N ARG A 156 -10.06 -23.95 -3.98
CA ARG A 156 -10.19 -24.31 -2.56
C ARG A 156 -8.89 -24.90 -2.00
N PRO A 157 -8.50 -24.59 -0.75
CA PRO A 157 -9.18 -23.68 0.20
C PRO A 157 -8.76 -22.20 0.08
N TYR A 158 -8.02 -21.83 -0.97
CA TYR A 158 -7.46 -20.48 -1.18
C TYR A 158 -8.43 -19.51 -1.87
N ASP A 159 -9.65 -19.95 -2.18
CA ASP A 159 -10.75 -19.15 -2.74
C ASP A 159 -11.48 -18.31 -1.69
N MET A 160 -11.14 -18.47 -0.41
CA MET A 160 -11.69 -17.72 0.71
C MET A 160 -10.62 -17.43 1.76
N ILE A 161 -10.29 -16.16 1.99
CA ILE A 161 -9.47 -15.77 3.15
C ILE A 161 -10.37 -15.76 4.38
N PRO A 162 -10.01 -16.45 5.47
CA PRO A 162 -10.79 -16.42 6.71
C PRO A 162 -10.99 -14.99 7.25
N PRO A 163 -12.11 -14.69 7.92
CA PRO A 163 -12.35 -13.37 8.51
C PRO A 163 -11.32 -13.05 9.61
N GLY A 164 -10.96 -11.77 9.73
CA GLY A 164 -10.22 -11.25 10.87
C GLY A 164 -11.16 -10.93 12.05
N ASP A 165 -10.72 -10.03 12.92
CA ASP A 165 -11.47 -9.61 14.11
C ASP A 165 -12.17 -8.25 13.94
N GLY A 166 -12.32 -7.76 12.71
CA GLY A 166 -12.98 -6.49 12.38
C GLY A 166 -14.25 -6.65 11.53
N GLY A 167 -14.33 -5.86 10.46
CA GLY A 167 -15.42 -5.84 9.47
C GLY A 167 -16.34 -4.61 9.57
N GLY A 168 -16.42 -3.96 10.73
CA GLY A 168 -17.21 -2.76 10.98
C GLY A 168 -16.43 -1.45 10.82
N CYS A 169 -17.04 -0.34 11.25
CA CYS A 169 -16.40 0.98 11.16
C CYS A 169 -15.16 1.07 12.04
N VAL A 170 -14.12 1.77 11.57
CA VAL A 170 -12.97 2.19 12.38
C VAL A 170 -13.45 3.19 13.45
N THR A 171 -13.03 3.00 14.70
CA THR A 171 -13.51 3.82 15.84
C THR A 171 -12.40 4.59 16.56
N THR A 172 -11.13 4.35 16.21
CA THR A 172 -9.95 4.92 16.85
C THR A 172 -8.95 5.48 15.83
N GLY A 173 -8.02 6.31 16.30
CA GLY A 173 -7.01 7.00 15.50
C GLY A 173 -7.54 8.16 14.64
N PRO A 174 -6.67 8.77 13.81
CA PRO A 174 -6.95 10.04 13.11
C PRO A 174 -8.09 9.96 12.10
N PHE A 175 -8.34 8.78 11.52
CA PHE A 175 -9.32 8.58 10.46
C PHE A 175 -10.66 8.01 10.93
N LYS A 176 -10.93 7.92 12.25
CA LYS A 176 -12.20 7.40 12.78
C LYS A 176 -13.45 8.14 12.29
N ASN A 177 -13.31 9.43 11.95
CA ASN A 177 -14.39 10.28 11.43
C ASN A 177 -14.30 10.48 9.91
N MET A 178 -13.43 9.73 9.23
CA MET A 178 -13.31 9.79 7.77
C MET A 178 -14.58 9.26 7.11
N THR A 179 -15.06 9.98 6.10
CA THR A 179 -16.17 9.56 5.24
C THR A 179 -15.63 8.99 3.94
N VAL A 180 -15.98 7.75 3.63
CA VAL A 180 -15.77 7.11 2.33
C VAL A 180 -16.92 7.52 1.42
N ASN A 181 -16.64 8.29 0.36
CA ASN A 181 -17.68 8.88 -0.50
C ASN A 181 -17.97 8.10 -1.79
N LEU A 182 -17.00 7.34 -2.28
CA LEU A 182 -17.03 6.62 -3.56
C LEU A 182 -17.19 5.10 -3.35
N GLY A 183 -17.44 4.36 -4.43
CA GLY A 183 -17.65 2.92 -4.40
C GLY A 183 -18.89 2.50 -3.58
N PRO A 184 -19.03 1.20 -3.27
CA PRO A 184 -18.18 0.11 -3.74
C PRO A 184 -18.43 -0.22 -5.23
N ILE A 185 -17.50 -0.96 -5.83
CA ILE A 185 -17.64 -1.58 -7.17
C ILE A 185 -17.57 -3.11 -7.05
N ALA A 186 -16.55 -3.63 -6.36
CA ALA A 186 -16.35 -5.05 -6.08
C ALA A 186 -16.12 -5.28 -4.57
N PRO A 187 -17.15 -5.06 -3.73
CA PRO A 187 -16.99 -5.13 -2.28
C PRO A 187 -16.70 -6.55 -1.79
N THR A 188 -15.81 -6.68 -0.82
CA THR A 188 -15.52 -7.96 -0.13
C THR A 188 -16.44 -8.20 1.05
N LEU A 189 -16.99 -7.14 1.65
CA LEU A 189 -18.00 -7.21 2.72
C LEU A 189 -19.42 -7.15 2.15
N GLN A 190 -20.31 -8.01 2.66
CA GLN A 190 -21.68 -8.14 2.16
C GLN A 190 -22.62 -6.98 2.58
N GLN A 191 -22.33 -6.32 3.71
CA GLN A 191 -23.23 -5.33 4.31
C GLN A 191 -22.89 -3.88 3.92
N ILE A 192 -22.31 -3.67 2.72
CA ILE A 192 -21.95 -2.34 2.23
C ILE A 192 -23.09 -1.80 1.35
N PRO A 193 -23.59 -0.57 1.61
CA PRO A 193 -24.57 0.07 0.74
C PRO A 193 -24.10 0.12 -0.72
N ARG A 194 -24.94 -0.34 -1.64
CA ARG A 194 -24.64 -0.29 -3.08
C ARG A 194 -24.49 1.16 -3.53
N ASN A 195 -23.50 1.42 -4.40
CA ASN A 195 -23.37 2.73 -5.01
C ASN A 195 -24.56 3.00 -5.95
N PRO A 196 -25.13 4.23 -5.99
CA PRO A 196 -26.21 4.57 -6.92
C PRO A 196 -25.77 4.53 -8.39
N ARG A 197 -24.46 4.51 -8.68
CA ARG A 197 -23.91 4.28 -10.01
C ARG A 197 -23.08 3.00 -10.04
N VAL A 198 -23.24 2.21 -11.10
CA VAL A 198 -22.51 0.94 -11.29
C VAL A 198 -21.00 1.13 -11.49
N ASP A 199 -20.57 2.33 -11.88
CA ASP A 199 -19.17 2.71 -12.02
C ASP A 199 -18.51 3.12 -10.69
N GLY A 200 -19.25 3.10 -9.58
CA GLY A 200 -18.75 3.49 -8.26
C GLY A 200 -18.53 4.99 -8.07
N LEU A 201 -18.84 5.83 -9.05
CA LEU A 201 -18.56 7.28 -9.02
C LEU A 201 -19.69 8.11 -8.39
N GLY A 202 -20.79 7.47 -7.99
CA GLY A 202 -21.91 8.11 -7.31
C GLY A 202 -21.59 8.46 -5.86
N SER A 203 -22.27 9.46 -5.33
CA SER A 203 -22.16 9.83 -3.91
C SER A 203 -22.75 8.74 -3.03
N ASN A 204 -21.91 8.09 -2.22
CA ASN A 204 -22.29 6.99 -1.33
C ASN A 204 -21.56 7.11 0.04
N PRO A 205 -21.82 8.18 0.81
CA PRO A 205 -21.10 8.47 2.04
C PRO A 205 -21.34 7.41 3.11
N ARG A 206 -20.26 6.87 3.67
CA ARG A 206 -20.28 5.88 4.77
C ARG A 206 -18.96 5.92 5.56
N CYS A 207 -18.91 5.23 6.69
CA CYS A 207 -17.69 5.13 7.50
C CYS A 207 -16.59 4.32 6.78
N LEU A 208 -15.33 4.61 7.10
CA LEU A 208 -14.21 3.71 6.83
C LEU A 208 -14.37 2.41 7.65
N ARG A 209 -14.27 1.25 7.00
CA ARG A 209 -14.33 -0.08 7.65
C ARG A 209 -13.06 -0.85 7.38
N ARG A 210 -12.59 -1.61 8.37
CA ARG A 210 -11.41 -2.48 8.24
C ARG A 210 -11.66 -3.82 8.88
N ASP A 211 -10.99 -4.84 8.35
CA ASP A 211 -10.87 -6.15 8.96
C ASP A 211 -9.39 -6.52 8.94
N ILE A 212 -8.63 -6.08 9.95
CA ILE A 212 -7.19 -6.32 9.98
C ILE A 212 -6.93 -7.82 10.05
N ASN A 213 -6.38 -8.36 8.96
CA ASN A 213 -6.47 -9.79 8.66
C ASN A 213 -5.09 -10.45 8.61
N LYS A 214 -4.74 -11.16 9.69
CA LYS A 214 -3.49 -11.93 9.78
C LYS A 214 -3.41 -13.10 8.80
N HIS A 215 -4.55 -13.61 8.31
CA HIS A 215 -4.56 -14.72 7.36
C HIS A 215 -4.11 -14.23 5.97
N ALA A 216 -4.56 -13.04 5.56
CA ALA A 216 -4.05 -12.37 4.37
C ALA A 216 -2.57 -11.99 4.53
N ALA A 217 -2.19 -11.41 5.67
CA ALA A 217 -0.81 -11.00 5.95
C ALA A 217 0.20 -12.16 5.95
N ALA A 218 -0.25 -13.41 6.09
CA ALA A 218 0.64 -14.56 6.12
C ALA A 218 1.48 -14.73 4.84
N VAL A 219 1.03 -14.20 3.70
CA VAL A 219 1.78 -14.24 2.43
C VAL A 219 2.71 -13.03 2.24
N THR A 220 2.69 -12.07 3.15
CA THR A 220 3.52 -10.85 3.15
C THR A 220 4.63 -10.93 4.19
N MET A 221 5.09 -12.13 4.51
CA MET A 221 6.26 -12.31 5.39
C MET A 221 7.56 -12.16 4.59
N ALA A 222 8.63 -11.75 5.28
CA ALA A 222 9.95 -11.48 4.69
C ALA A 222 10.47 -12.60 3.78
N ASN A 223 10.21 -13.87 4.09
CA ASN A 223 10.65 -14.99 3.25
C ASN A 223 9.95 -15.02 1.88
N TYR A 224 8.66 -14.67 1.81
CA TYR A 224 7.92 -14.57 0.55
C TYR A 224 8.39 -13.35 -0.25
N THR A 225 8.57 -12.21 0.41
CA THR A 225 9.08 -10.98 -0.20
C THR A 225 10.51 -11.16 -0.74
N HIS A 226 11.41 -11.75 0.04
CA HIS A 226 12.77 -12.08 -0.37
C HIS A 226 12.78 -13.08 -1.54
N SER A 227 11.95 -14.13 -1.47
CA SER A 227 11.82 -15.11 -2.56
C SER A 227 11.32 -14.47 -3.86
N LEU A 228 10.35 -13.54 -3.77
CA LEU A 228 9.84 -12.77 -4.90
C LEU A 228 10.98 -11.98 -5.57
N ILE A 229 11.84 -11.31 -4.79
CA ILE A 229 12.95 -10.53 -5.34
C ILE A 229 14.04 -11.42 -5.96
N ARG A 230 14.43 -12.49 -5.26
CA ARG A 230 15.59 -13.32 -5.64
C ARG A 230 15.30 -14.35 -6.73
N SER A 231 14.07 -14.84 -6.82
CA SER A 231 13.72 -15.97 -7.71
C SER A 231 13.22 -15.54 -9.08
N ASN A 232 13.00 -14.24 -9.31
CA ASN A 232 12.46 -13.72 -10.56
C ASN A 232 13.49 -12.80 -11.22
N SER A 233 14.08 -13.22 -12.34
CA SER A 233 15.11 -12.44 -13.03
C SER A 233 14.56 -11.42 -14.05
N ASP A 234 13.32 -11.61 -14.49
CA ASP A 234 12.63 -10.77 -15.46
C ASP A 234 11.35 -10.17 -14.88
N VAL A 235 10.95 -9.03 -15.44
CA VAL A 235 9.81 -8.25 -14.93
C VAL A 235 8.48 -8.99 -15.09
N TYR A 236 8.34 -9.88 -16.10
CA TYR A 236 7.11 -10.65 -16.30
C TYR A 236 6.81 -11.53 -15.09
N TRP A 237 7.78 -12.35 -14.69
CA TRP A 237 7.58 -13.22 -13.53
C TRP A 237 7.58 -12.46 -12.21
N PHE A 238 8.39 -11.41 -12.09
CA PHE A 238 8.37 -10.55 -10.90
C PHE A 238 6.97 -9.97 -10.65
N GLN A 239 6.38 -9.29 -11.63
CA GLN A 239 5.05 -8.69 -11.46
C GLN A 239 3.94 -9.75 -11.34
N THR A 240 4.04 -10.88 -12.06
CA THR A 240 3.07 -12.00 -11.97
C THR A 240 3.02 -12.60 -10.56
N VAL A 241 4.18 -12.84 -9.94
CA VAL A 241 4.26 -13.42 -8.59
C VAL A 241 3.89 -12.40 -7.51
N MET A 242 4.24 -11.13 -7.71
CA MET A 242 3.88 -10.02 -6.82
C MET A 242 2.37 -9.81 -6.73
N GLU A 243 1.71 -9.69 -7.89
CA GLU A 243 0.27 -9.45 -8.03
C GLU A 243 -0.57 -10.64 -7.55
N GLY A 244 -0.10 -11.86 -7.83
CA GLY A 244 -0.75 -13.10 -7.42
C GLY A 244 -0.96 -14.06 -8.58
N GLN A 245 -0.79 -15.35 -8.28
CA GLN A 245 -1.06 -16.46 -9.18
C GLN A 245 -2.32 -17.19 -8.66
N PHE A 246 -3.47 -16.50 -8.71
CA PHE A 246 -4.70 -16.97 -8.07
C PHE A 246 -5.11 -18.38 -8.51
N PRO A 247 -5.08 -18.76 -9.81
CA PRO A 247 -5.41 -20.13 -10.23
C PRO A 247 -4.55 -21.22 -9.58
N GLN A 248 -3.35 -20.87 -9.10
CA GLN A 248 -2.43 -21.75 -8.38
C GLN A 248 -2.56 -21.67 -6.86
N GLY A 249 -3.54 -20.91 -6.34
CA GLY A 249 -3.75 -20.70 -4.91
C GLY A 249 -2.70 -19.81 -4.24
N LYS A 250 -1.99 -18.98 -5.02
CA LYS A 250 -0.97 -18.07 -4.49
C LYS A 250 -1.46 -16.63 -4.60
N TRP A 251 -1.67 -15.97 -3.47
CA TRP A 251 -2.22 -14.60 -3.48
C TRP A 251 -1.19 -13.53 -3.84
N GLY A 252 0.10 -13.76 -3.63
CA GLY A 252 1.13 -12.74 -3.83
C GLY A 252 1.13 -11.67 -2.74
N VAL A 253 2.23 -10.93 -2.65
CA VAL A 253 2.41 -9.91 -1.61
C VAL A 253 1.53 -8.68 -1.84
N HIS A 254 1.11 -8.43 -3.09
CA HIS A 254 0.21 -7.32 -3.43
C HIS A 254 -1.23 -7.58 -2.95
N ALA A 255 -1.80 -8.73 -3.30
CA ALA A 255 -3.16 -9.05 -2.84
C ALA A 255 -3.20 -9.33 -1.33
N GLY A 256 -2.23 -10.09 -0.79
CA GLY A 256 -2.09 -10.29 0.66
C GLY A 256 -1.92 -8.95 1.40
N GLY A 257 -1.23 -8.05 0.72
CA GLY A 257 -1.24 -6.61 0.88
C GLY A 257 -2.62 -6.02 1.21
N HIS A 258 -3.33 -5.64 0.16
CA HIS A 258 -4.68 -5.09 0.27
C HIS A 258 -5.59 -5.80 1.28
N TYR A 259 -5.59 -7.15 1.29
CA TYR A 259 -6.47 -7.93 2.14
C TYR A 259 -6.03 -8.05 3.60
N THR A 260 -4.84 -7.60 4.00
CA THR A 260 -4.53 -7.42 5.43
C THR A 260 -5.30 -6.26 6.01
N VAL A 261 -5.60 -5.22 5.23
CA VAL A 261 -6.44 -4.09 5.68
C VAL A 261 -7.91 -4.45 5.50
N SER A 262 -8.24 -4.96 4.31
CA SER A 262 -9.58 -5.43 3.93
C SER A 262 -10.68 -4.40 4.25
N GLY A 263 -11.90 -4.86 4.48
CA GLY A 263 -13.04 -4.01 4.80
C GLY A 263 -13.48 -3.16 3.60
N ASP A 264 -13.88 -1.92 3.88
CA ASP A 264 -14.44 -1.00 2.91
C ASP A 264 -13.82 0.40 3.11
N PRO A 265 -13.02 0.89 2.15
CA PRO A 265 -12.90 0.39 0.78
C PRO A 265 -11.64 -0.45 0.49
N ALA A 266 -10.75 -0.69 1.47
CA ALA A 266 -9.42 -1.27 1.20
C ALA A 266 -9.46 -2.68 0.56
N GLY A 267 -10.50 -3.46 0.85
CA GLY A 267 -10.72 -4.77 0.24
C GLY A 267 -11.33 -4.74 -1.16
N ASP A 268 -11.84 -3.61 -1.64
CA ASP A 268 -12.42 -3.49 -2.98
C ASP A 268 -11.34 -3.05 -3.97
N PHE A 269 -11.04 -3.93 -4.91
CA PHE A 269 -9.96 -3.77 -5.89
C PHE A 269 -9.96 -2.42 -6.62
N TYR A 270 -11.12 -1.83 -6.90
CA TYR A 270 -11.21 -0.58 -7.66
C TYR A 270 -11.10 0.67 -6.79
N VAL A 271 -11.56 0.59 -5.53
CA VAL A 271 -11.69 1.75 -4.63
C VAL A 271 -10.77 1.66 -3.42
N SER A 272 -9.83 0.72 -3.40
CA SER A 272 -8.84 0.53 -2.33
C SER A 272 -8.07 1.81 -1.91
N PRO A 273 -7.76 2.80 -2.79
CA PRO A 273 -7.15 4.06 -2.34
C PRO A 273 -8.03 4.93 -1.45
N GLY A 274 -9.31 4.60 -1.34
CA GLY A 274 -10.21 5.23 -0.40
C GLY A 274 -9.85 4.91 1.06
N ASP A 275 -8.99 3.91 1.33
CA ASP A 275 -8.35 3.74 2.62
C ASP A 275 -6.96 4.42 2.60
N PRO A 276 -6.65 5.33 3.53
CA PRO A 276 -5.35 5.99 3.61
C PRO A 276 -4.14 5.03 3.67
N VAL A 277 -4.33 3.79 4.12
CA VAL A 277 -3.25 2.79 4.19
C VAL A 277 -2.84 2.30 2.81
N PHE A 278 -3.64 2.49 1.76
CA PHE A 278 -3.24 2.23 0.37
C PHE A 278 -1.91 2.91 0.02
N TRP A 279 -1.76 4.17 0.44
CA TRP A 279 -0.56 4.99 0.22
C TRP A 279 0.63 4.55 1.03
N LEU A 280 0.43 3.58 1.91
CA LEU A 280 1.49 2.86 2.55
C LEU A 280 1.58 1.44 1.94
N HIS A 281 0.54 0.73 1.57
CA HIS A 281 0.72 -0.59 0.92
C HIS A 281 1.73 -0.64 -0.25
N HIS A 282 1.48 0.17 -1.24
CA HIS A 282 2.09 0.13 -2.55
C HIS A 282 3.50 0.73 -2.75
N ALA A 283 4.16 1.28 -1.74
CA ALA A 283 5.58 1.64 -1.85
C ALA A 283 6.41 0.77 -0.97
N MET A 284 5.77 -0.22 -0.34
CA MET A 284 6.48 -1.44 -0.08
C MET A 284 6.47 -2.27 -1.33
N ILE A 285 5.40 -2.21 -2.13
CA ILE A 285 5.45 -2.67 -3.52
C ILE A 285 6.58 -1.96 -4.30
N ASP A 286 6.64 -0.62 -4.26
CA ASP A 286 7.74 0.14 -4.88
C ASP A 286 9.12 -0.17 -4.25
N ARG A 287 9.24 -0.30 -2.92
CA ARG A 287 10.50 -0.73 -2.27
C ARG A 287 10.94 -2.10 -2.75
N VAL A 288 10.03 -3.06 -2.83
CA VAL A 288 10.32 -4.42 -3.31
C VAL A 288 10.72 -4.39 -4.78
N TRP A 289 10.06 -3.58 -5.61
CA TRP A 289 10.44 -3.34 -7.00
C TRP A 289 11.81 -2.68 -7.13
N TRP A 290 12.09 -1.67 -6.31
CA TRP A 290 13.37 -0.99 -6.26
C TRP A 290 14.49 -1.95 -5.87
N ILE A 291 14.35 -2.72 -4.78
CA ILE A 291 15.35 -3.74 -4.39
C ILE A 291 15.53 -4.77 -5.52
N TRP A 292 14.45 -5.17 -6.19
CA TRP A 292 14.54 -6.02 -7.36
C TRP A 292 15.34 -5.36 -8.49
N GLN A 293 15.09 -4.11 -8.84
CA GLN A 293 15.88 -3.39 -9.85
C GLN A 293 17.37 -3.30 -9.45
N LEU A 294 17.68 -3.06 -8.18
CA LEU A 294 19.04 -3.01 -7.67
C LEU A 294 19.86 -4.29 -7.89
N GLN A 295 19.20 -5.43 -8.13
CA GLN A 295 19.93 -6.67 -8.39
C GLN A 295 20.63 -6.69 -9.75
N ASP A 296 20.13 -5.93 -10.74
CA ASP A 296 20.70 -5.77 -12.08
C ASP A 296 20.15 -4.49 -12.74
N LEU A 297 20.59 -3.31 -12.25
CA LEU A 297 20.03 -2.00 -12.62
C LEU A 297 20.03 -1.76 -14.14
N GLU A 298 21.16 -2.01 -14.79
CA GLU A 298 21.35 -1.78 -16.23
C GLU A 298 20.28 -2.48 -17.07
N ARG A 299 19.89 -3.70 -16.69
CA ARG A 299 18.84 -4.43 -17.40
C ARG A 299 17.46 -4.08 -16.89
N ARG A 300 17.26 -4.04 -15.56
CA ARG A 300 15.93 -4.01 -14.94
C ARG A 300 15.24 -2.65 -15.03
N LEU A 301 16.00 -1.56 -15.13
CA LEU A 301 15.44 -0.22 -15.40
C LEU A 301 14.79 -0.11 -16.79
N ALA A 302 15.17 -0.96 -17.74
CA ALA A 302 14.65 -0.94 -19.11
C ALA A 302 13.61 -2.03 -19.38
N GLN A 303 13.22 -2.82 -18.38
CA GLN A 303 12.29 -3.93 -18.57
C GLN A 303 10.84 -3.49 -18.43
N VAL A 304 10.05 -3.79 -19.48
CA VAL A 304 8.59 -3.71 -19.50
C VAL A 304 8.07 -5.03 -20.10
N SER A 305 6.95 -5.53 -19.57
CA SER A 305 6.30 -6.75 -20.08
C SER A 305 4.79 -6.62 -20.02
N MET A 306 4.09 -7.68 -20.44
CA MET A 306 2.64 -7.76 -20.59
C MET A 306 2.08 -6.74 -21.59
N THR A 307 0.75 -6.66 -21.70
CA THR A 307 0.03 -5.78 -22.62
C THR A 307 -0.59 -4.60 -21.88
N ARG A 308 -1.10 -3.62 -22.63
CA ARG A 308 -1.68 -2.37 -22.10
C ARG A 308 -3.06 -2.54 -21.45
N THR A 309 -3.58 -3.76 -21.41
CA THR A 309 -4.88 -4.12 -20.86
C THR A 309 -4.73 -5.26 -19.89
N MET A 310 -5.44 -5.17 -18.76
CA MET A 310 -5.45 -6.22 -17.74
C MET A 310 -5.80 -7.57 -18.35
N ASN A 311 -4.97 -8.59 -18.06
CA ASN A 311 -5.11 -9.94 -18.61
C ASN A 311 -5.21 -10.00 -20.15
N ASN A 312 -4.71 -8.98 -20.84
CA ASN A 312 -4.88 -8.78 -22.27
C ASN A 312 -6.35 -8.80 -22.73
N PHE A 313 -7.24 -8.22 -21.91
CA PHE A 313 -8.68 -8.16 -22.19
C PHE A 313 -9.23 -6.72 -22.13
N PRO A 314 -9.72 -6.17 -23.26
CA PRO A 314 -9.60 -6.72 -24.62
C PRO A 314 -8.13 -6.82 -25.06
N PRO A 315 -7.79 -7.62 -26.08
CA PRO A 315 -6.42 -7.73 -26.57
C PRO A 315 -5.83 -6.36 -26.92
N SER A 316 -4.59 -6.12 -26.52
CA SER A 316 -3.86 -4.88 -26.80
C SER A 316 -2.40 -5.15 -27.14
N ALA A 317 -1.70 -4.13 -27.62
CA ALA A 317 -0.28 -4.21 -27.87
C ALA A 317 0.50 -4.42 -26.56
N ASN A 318 1.71 -4.98 -26.67
CA ASN A 318 2.65 -5.07 -25.57
C ASN A 318 2.95 -3.67 -25.00
N GLY A 319 3.12 -3.62 -23.68
CA GLY A 319 3.58 -2.44 -22.99
C GLY A 319 4.99 -2.05 -23.44
N THR A 320 5.26 -0.75 -23.53
CA THR A 320 6.58 -0.22 -23.88
C THR A 320 7.00 0.91 -22.95
N LEU A 321 8.31 1.18 -22.90
CA LEU A 321 8.86 2.34 -22.21
C LEU A 321 8.38 3.71 -22.77
N ASP A 322 7.83 3.73 -23.98
CA ASP A 322 7.28 4.93 -24.62
C ASP A 322 5.77 5.07 -24.43
N ASP A 323 5.14 4.11 -23.76
CA ASP A 323 3.73 4.22 -23.39
C ASP A 323 3.55 5.37 -22.39
N LEU A 324 2.40 6.03 -22.46
CA LEU A 324 2.05 7.12 -21.57
C LEU A 324 1.39 6.59 -20.30
N SER A 325 1.83 7.13 -19.16
CA SER A 325 1.21 6.95 -17.85
C SER A 325 1.04 8.31 -17.18
N GLY A 326 -0.12 8.55 -16.60
CA GLY A 326 -0.46 9.80 -15.93
C GLY A 326 -1.63 9.61 -14.99
N LEU A 327 -1.92 10.64 -14.18
CA LEU A 327 -2.95 10.58 -13.14
C LEU A 327 -4.15 11.48 -13.49
N GLY A 328 -4.46 11.59 -14.78
CA GLY A 328 -5.57 12.41 -15.27
C GLY A 328 -5.41 13.87 -14.88
N VAL A 329 -6.39 14.42 -14.14
CA VAL A 329 -6.35 15.82 -13.69
C VAL A 329 -5.31 16.10 -12.60
N LEU A 330 -4.72 15.04 -12.02
CA LEU A 330 -3.79 15.15 -10.88
C LEU A 330 -2.33 15.31 -11.32
N ALA A 331 -1.97 14.70 -12.45
CA ALA A 331 -0.65 14.81 -13.03
C ALA A 331 -0.72 14.52 -14.54
N PRO A 332 0.06 15.23 -15.36
CA PRO A 332 0.09 15.01 -16.80
C PRO A 332 0.61 13.61 -17.14
N ASP A 333 0.32 13.18 -18.36
CA ASP A 333 0.91 11.97 -18.93
C ASP A 333 2.41 12.17 -19.16
N VAL A 334 3.17 11.16 -18.76
CA VAL A 334 4.62 11.05 -18.98
C VAL A 334 4.93 9.67 -19.54
N LYS A 335 6.09 9.51 -20.18
CA LYS A 335 6.49 8.20 -20.69
C LYS A 335 6.89 7.28 -19.54
N VAL A 336 6.60 5.99 -19.64
CA VAL A 336 7.01 4.99 -18.65
C VAL A 336 8.51 5.04 -18.35
N ARG A 337 9.37 5.27 -19.35
CA ARG A 337 10.84 5.45 -19.14
C ARG A 337 11.20 6.50 -18.10
N GLU A 338 10.41 7.56 -17.97
CA GLU A 338 10.65 8.62 -16.99
C GLU A 338 10.34 8.16 -15.56
N LEU A 339 9.57 7.09 -15.42
CA LEU A 339 9.11 6.56 -14.14
C LEU A 339 9.98 5.42 -13.60
N MET A 340 10.85 4.84 -14.43
CA MET A 340 11.58 3.62 -14.09
C MET A 340 12.70 3.82 -13.07
N ASN A 341 13.17 5.05 -12.87
CA ASN A 341 14.36 5.35 -12.10
C ASN A 341 14.05 6.30 -10.92
N THR A 342 14.25 5.83 -9.69
CA THR A 342 14.05 6.65 -8.48
C THR A 342 15.16 7.67 -8.23
N MET A 343 16.29 7.53 -8.94
CA MET A 343 17.48 8.38 -8.85
C MET A 343 17.66 9.16 -10.14
N GLY A 344 16.84 10.18 -10.40
CA GLY A 344 16.95 11.05 -11.57
C GLY A 344 15.81 10.93 -12.59
N GLY A 345 14.86 10.00 -12.40
CA GLY A 345 13.68 9.88 -13.25
C GLY A 345 12.85 11.15 -13.29
N LEU A 346 12.09 11.29 -14.37
CA LEU A 346 11.22 12.44 -14.65
C LEU A 346 11.97 13.77 -14.53
N GLU A 347 13.04 13.89 -15.31
CA GLU A 347 13.92 15.07 -15.34
C GLU A 347 14.45 15.46 -13.94
N GLY A 348 14.82 14.47 -13.12
CA GLY A 348 15.35 14.69 -11.76
C GLY A 348 14.30 14.91 -10.68
N LYS A 349 12.99 14.88 -11.00
CA LYS A 349 11.93 15.00 -9.98
C LYS A 349 11.87 13.79 -9.07
N PHE A 350 12.26 12.62 -9.55
CA PHE A 350 12.46 11.47 -8.69
C PHE A 350 13.89 11.50 -8.17
N CYS A 351 14.03 11.70 -6.87
CA CYS A 351 15.31 11.59 -6.18
C CYS A 351 15.09 11.03 -4.78
N TYR A 352 14.91 9.71 -4.69
CA TYR A 352 14.63 9.04 -3.43
C TYR A 352 15.15 7.59 -3.40
N VAL A 353 15.42 7.12 -2.18
CA VAL A 353 15.74 5.72 -1.86
C VAL A 353 14.92 5.26 -0.66
N TYR A 354 14.96 3.96 -0.37
CA TYR A 354 14.32 3.37 0.81
C TYR A 354 15.36 3.05 1.88
N GLU A 355 15.02 3.37 3.13
CA GLU A 355 15.79 3.02 4.33
C GLU A 355 14.90 2.30 5.34
#